data_AF-A0A5B9QNW1-F1
#
_entry.id   AF-A0A5B9QNW1-F1
#
_cell.length_a   1.000
_cell.length_b   1.000
_cell.length_c   1.000
_cell.angle_alpha   90.00
_cell.angle_beta   90.00
_cell.angle_gamma   90.00
#
_symmetry.space_group_name_H-M   'P 1'
#
loop_
_entity.id
_entity.type
_entity.pdbx_description
1 polymer ?
#
loop_
_entity_poly.entity_id
_entity_poly.type
_entity_poly.pdbx_seq_one_letter_code
_entity_poly.pdbx_strand_id
1 'polypeptide(L)'
;MDHAANTTGQQQFACAGFSVCATVDEPPTELTEPTTGSVYMTAKGPANNGNVSLKADGRVSSSVAQSHIDVIAGGVVVDAGDEGKVGMRVGSAPMMQHVELQGNGGNILLQNGQLPLAPKIEVTPDSIVLSVGANKITIGPTGIAISGLEIKAKAAAAVNVEGLETTIKAGVAATLQAGASTTIKGGIVMIN
;
A
#
# COMPACT_ATOMS: atom_id res chain seq x y z
N MET A 1 -9.46 17.13 -49.56
CA MET A 1 -8.23 17.46 -48.82
C MET A 1 -8.55 18.69 -48.00
N ASP A 2 -9.06 18.50 -46.78
CA ASP A 2 -9.37 19.60 -45.88
C ASP A 2 -8.28 19.66 -44.81
N HIS A 3 -7.51 20.74 -44.86
CA HIS A 3 -6.52 21.07 -43.84
C HIS A 3 -7.23 21.42 -42.54
N ALA A 4 -6.95 20.65 -41.48
CA ALA A 4 -7.32 21.03 -40.13
C ALA A 4 -6.63 22.36 -39.79
N ALA A 5 -7.43 23.42 -39.69
CA ALA A 5 -6.97 24.74 -39.29
C ALA A 5 -6.43 24.68 -37.86
N ASN A 6 -5.20 25.13 -37.69
CA ASN A 6 -4.54 25.25 -36.39
C ASN A 6 -5.17 26.43 -35.64
N THR A 7 -6.26 26.20 -34.92
CA THR A 7 -6.96 27.23 -34.15
C THR A 7 -6.45 27.30 -32.73
N THR A 8 -5.70 28.35 -32.41
CA THR A 8 -5.35 28.75 -31.04
C THR A 8 -6.57 29.38 -30.36
N GLY A 9 -7.32 28.56 -29.63
CA GLY A 9 -8.45 28.98 -28.80
C GLY A 9 -8.91 27.82 -27.92
N GLN A 10 -9.53 28.12 -26.77
CA GLN A 10 -10.10 27.11 -25.88
C GLN A 10 -11.27 26.43 -26.62
N GLN A 11 -11.05 25.22 -27.13
CA GLN A 11 -12.09 24.46 -27.83
C GLN A 11 -12.81 23.54 -26.83
N GLN A 12 -14.08 23.83 -26.58
CA GLN A 12 -14.97 22.96 -25.81
C GLN A 12 -15.84 22.16 -26.81
N PHE A 13 -15.47 20.91 -27.07
CA PHE A 13 -16.29 19.99 -27.85
C PHE A 13 -17.30 19.30 -26.94
N ALA A 14 -18.57 19.68 -27.03
CA ALA A 14 -19.67 18.97 -26.39
C ALA A 14 -20.34 18.06 -27.43
N CYS A 15 -19.86 16.83 -27.57
CA CYS A 15 -20.52 15.80 -28.39
C CYS A 15 -20.60 14.48 -27.63
N ALA A 16 -21.74 13.80 -27.75
CA ALA A 16 -22.07 12.52 -27.11
C ALA A 16 -21.36 11.29 -27.73
N GLY A 17 -20.11 11.43 -28.14
CA GLY A 17 -19.31 10.34 -28.68
C GLY A 17 -17.84 10.75 -28.69
N PHE A 18 -17.04 10.16 -27.81
CA PHE A 18 -15.60 10.33 -27.87
C PHE A 18 -15.03 9.36 -28.93
N SER A 19 -14.06 9.83 -29.72
CA SER A 19 -13.25 9.01 -30.63
C SER A 19 -11.80 9.42 -30.50
N VAL A 20 -10.90 8.42 -30.41
CA VAL A 20 -9.46 8.60 -30.59
C VAL A 20 -9.10 7.82 -31.84
N CYS A 21 -8.80 8.54 -32.93
CA CYS A 21 -8.38 7.95 -34.20
C CYS A 21 -6.85 8.08 -34.32
N ALA A 22 -6.14 6.96 -34.28
CA ALA A 22 -4.74 6.90 -34.67
C ALA A 22 -4.68 6.50 -36.15
N THR A 23 -4.40 7.46 -37.03
CA THR A 23 -4.19 7.19 -38.46
C THR A 23 -2.78 6.63 -38.62
N VAL A 24 -2.65 5.38 -39.05
CA VAL A 24 -1.40 4.85 -39.60
C VAL A 24 -1.54 4.96 -41.11
N ASP A 25 -0.75 5.82 -41.74
CA ASP A 25 -0.96 6.22 -43.15
C ASP A 25 -0.83 5.05 -44.14
N GLU A 26 -0.15 3.94 -43.78
CA GLU A 26 -0.16 2.68 -44.54
C GLU A 26 -0.04 1.46 -43.60
N PRO A 27 -0.82 0.38 -43.80
CA PRO A 27 -0.61 -0.87 -43.09
C PRO A 27 0.72 -1.51 -43.54
N PRO A 28 1.61 -1.90 -42.62
CA PRO A 28 2.86 -2.57 -42.99
C PRO A 28 2.55 -3.92 -43.65
N THR A 29 3.11 -4.16 -44.83
CA THR A 29 2.95 -5.40 -45.59
C THR A 29 3.63 -6.61 -44.95
N GLU A 30 4.47 -6.39 -43.93
CA GLU A 30 5.07 -7.45 -43.12
C GLU A 30 5.00 -7.10 -41.63
N LEU A 31 4.29 -7.93 -40.85
CA LEU A 31 4.17 -7.82 -39.40
C LEU A 31 5.38 -8.50 -38.73
N THR A 32 6.52 -7.82 -38.69
CA THR A 32 7.71 -8.31 -37.96
C THR A 32 7.93 -7.59 -36.63
N GLU A 33 7.31 -6.43 -36.40
CA GLU A 33 7.39 -5.69 -35.13
C GLU A 33 6.02 -5.15 -34.68
N PRO A 34 5.74 -5.09 -33.36
CA PRO A 34 4.47 -4.59 -32.85
C PRO A 34 4.27 -3.12 -33.22
N THR A 35 3.22 -2.85 -33.99
CA THR A 35 2.82 -1.50 -34.39
C THR A 35 2.46 -0.68 -33.14
N THR A 36 3.32 0.27 -32.78
CA THR A 36 3.12 1.13 -31.61
C THR A 36 2.49 2.45 -32.04
N GLY A 37 1.18 2.62 -31.83
CA GLY A 37 0.53 3.92 -31.89
C GLY A 37 0.77 4.69 -30.59
N SER A 38 1.24 5.94 -30.67
CA SER A 38 1.46 6.79 -29.49
C SER A 38 0.58 8.03 -29.55
N VAL A 39 -0.09 8.36 -28.45
CA VAL A 39 -0.80 9.62 -28.27
C VAL A 39 -0.05 10.44 -27.22
N TYR A 40 0.55 11.57 -27.64
CA TYR A 40 1.25 12.48 -26.75
C TYR A 40 0.35 13.67 -26.40
N MET A 41 0.03 13.83 -25.12
CA MET A 41 -0.72 14.98 -24.60
C MET A 41 0.22 15.86 -23.78
N THR A 42 0.48 17.08 -24.23
CA THR A 42 1.34 18.05 -23.52
C THR A 42 0.54 19.30 -23.18
N ALA A 43 0.35 19.57 -21.89
CA ALA A 43 -0.22 20.83 -21.43
C ALA A 43 0.91 21.78 -21.00
N LYS A 44 0.97 22.99 -21.59
CA LYS A 44 1.93 24.03 -21.22
C LYS A 44 1.19 25.25 -20.69
N GLY A 45 1.40 25.56 -19.40
CA GLY A 45 0.84 26.73 -18.73
C GLY A 45 1.93 27.71 -18.28
N PRO A 46 1.62 28.99 -18.07
CA PRO A 46 2.59 30.03 -17.70
C PRO A 46 3.26 29.84 -16.33
N ALA A 47 2.86 28.84 -15.53
CA ALA A 47 3.40 28.59 -14.20
C ALA A 47 3.55 27.09 -13.85
N ASN A 48 4.02 26.25 -14.78
CA ASN A 48 4.15 24.79 -14.58
C ASN A 48 2.83 24.07 -14.19
N ASN A 49 1.69 24.71 -14.46
CA ASN A 49 0.35 24.23 -14.13
C ASN A 49 -0.38 23.63 -15.34
N GLY A 50 0.38 23.14 -16.33
CA GLY A 50 -0.19 22.39 -17.44
C GLY A 50 -0.87 21.14 -16.90
N ASN A 51 -2.20 21.14 -16.85
CA ASN A 51 -2.99 20.00 -16.39
C ASN A 51 -3.58 19.27 -17.60
N VAL A 52 -3.37 17.95 -17.66
CA VAL A 52 -4.13 17.06 -18.55
C VAL A 52 -5.17 16.36 -17.68
N SER A 53 -6.43 16.78 -17.80
CA SER A 53 -7.53 16.19 -17.04
C SER A 53 -8.32 15.24 -17.93
N LEU A 54 -8.38 13.97 -17.51
CA LEU A 54 -9.25 12.95 -18.09
C LEU A 54 -10.41 12.72 -17.13
N LYS A 55 -11.64 13.04 -17.54
CA LYS A 55 -12.85 12.89 -16.73
C LYS A 55 -13.84 11.99 -17.45
N ALA A 56 -14.38 11.02 -16.72
CA ALA A 56 -15.47 10.16 -17.16
C ALA A 56 -16.50 10.02 -16.04
N ASP A 57 -17.78 9.95 -16.38
CA ASP A 57 -18.87 9.61 -15.45
C ASP A 57 -18.92 8.07 -15.25
N GLY A 58 -17.77 7.48 -14.86
CA GLY A 58 -17.62 6.04 -14.73
C GLY A 58 -16.20 5.61 -14.36
N ARG A 59 -15.36 5.36 -15.37
CA ARG A 59 -13.99 4.83 -15.22
C ARG A 59 -13.05 5.49 -16.22
N VAL A 60 -11.86 5.84 -15.76
CA VAL A 60 -10.70 6.14 -16.62
C VAL A 60 -9.69 5.01 -16.40
N SER A 61 -9.36 4.25 -17.44
CA SER A 61 -8.48 3.09 -17.35
C SER A 61 -7.33 3.16 -18.34
N SER A 62 -6.15 2.73 -17.92
CA SER A 62 -5.01 2.42 -18.79
C SER A 62 -4.61 0.97 -18.56
N SER A 63 -4.45 0.20 -19.64
CA SER A 63 -4.09 -1.23 -19.55
C SER A 63 -2.96 -1.57 -20.52
N VAL A 64 -1.98 -2.32 -20.04
CA VAL A 64 -0.92 -2.92 -20.87
C VAL A 64 -0.81 -4.39 -20.47
N ALA A 65 -1.16 -5.29 -21.40
CA ALA A 65 -1.32 -6.72 -21.12
C ALA A 65 -2.24 -6.97 -19.91
N GLN A 66 -1.73 -7.60 -18.84
CA GLN A 66 -2.49 -7.89 -17.61
C GLN A 66 -2.47 -6.73 -16.59
N SER A 67 -1.57 -5.76 -16.73
CA SER A 67 -1.46 -4.64 -15.80
C SER A 67 -2.45 -3.54 -16.16
N HIS A 68 -3.11 -2.94 -15.16
CA HIS A 68 -4.02 -1.83 -15.37
C HIS A 68 -3.99 -0.80 -14.23
N ILE A 69 -4.28 0.46 -14.59
CA ILE A 69 -4.53 1.56 -13.68
C ILE A 69 -5.96 2.04 -13.93
N ASP A 70 -6.79 1.99 -12.91
CA ASP A 70 -8.16 2.50 -12.95
C ASP A 70 -8.36 3.64 -11.97
N VAL A 71 -8.96 4.71 -12.46
CA VAL A 71 -9.58 5.74 -11.62
C VAL A 71 -11.09 5.50 -11.68
N ILE A 72 -11.64 5.08 -10.54
CA ILE A 72 -13.07 4.80 -10.35
C ILE A 72 -13.65 5.76 -9.30
N ALA A 73 -14.98 5.82 -9.18
CA ALA A 73 -15.64 6.67 -8.20
C ALA A 73 -15.18 6.42 -6.74
N GLY A 74 -14.70 5.21 -6.43
CA GLY A 74 -14.19 4.83 -5.10
C GLY A 74 -12.69 5.07 -4.87
N GLY A 75 -11.93 5.53 -5.86
CA GLY A 75 -10.49 5.77 -5.74
C GLY A 75 -9.67 5.31 -6.94
N VAL A 76 -8.37 5.12 -6.71
CA VAL A 76 -7.44 4.61 -7.72
C VAL A 76 -7.12 3.14 -7.40
N VAL A 77 -7.29 2.26 -8.39
CA VAL A 77 -6.85 0.87 -8.35
C VAL A 77 -5.64 0.74 -9.28
N VAL A 78 -4.54 0.21 -8.76
CA VAL A 78 -3.38 -0.16 -9.57
C VAL A 78 -3.17 -1.65 -9.37
N ASP A 79 -3.35 -2.40 -10.45
CA ASP A 79 -3.16 -3.85 -10.47
C ASP A 79 -2.05 -4.18 -11.46
N ALA A 80 -1.04 -4.90 -10.99
CA ALA A 80 0.10 -5.27 -11.79
C ALA A 80 -0.07 -6.65 -12.47
N GLY A 81 -1.12 -7.40 -12.16
CA GLY A 81 -1.31 -8.79 -12.61
C GLY A 81 -0.49 -9.79 -11.77
N ASP A 82 -0.49 -11.06 -12.18
CA ASP A 82 0.01 -12.19 -11.37
C ASP A 82 1.51 -12.10 -11.00
N GLU A 83 2.32 -11.50 -11.87
CA GLU A 83 3.78 -11.36 -11.67
C GLU A 83 4.24 -9.89 -11.52
N GLY A 84 3.31 -8.94 -11.66
CA GLY A 84 3.63 -7.53 -11.69
C GLY A 84 3.93 -6.95 -10.31
N LYS A 85 4.63 -5.81 -10.30
CA LYS A 85 4.93 -5.05 -9.08
C LYS A 85 4.39 -3.64 -9.19
N VAL A 86 3.64 -3.19 -8.19
CA VAL A 86 3.28 -1.78 -8.04
C VAL A 86 4.34 -1.13 -7.14
N GLY A 87 5.15 -0.24 -7.72
CA GLY A 87 6.15 0.53 -7.00
C GLY A 87 5.79 2.00 -6.94
N MET A 88 5.80 2.58 -5.73
CA MET A 88 5.77 4.04 -5.56
C MET A 88 7.21 4.53 -5.40
N ARG A 89 7.77 5.12 -6.45
CA ARG A 89 9.12 5.70 -6.41
C ARG A 89 9.03 7.19 -6.11
N VAL A 90 9.62 7.62 -5.00
CA VAL A 90 9.82 9.02 -4.67
C VAL A 90 11.23 9.43 -5.13
N GLY A 91 11.41 10.67 -5.61
CA GLY A 91 12.58 11.10 -6.38
C GLY A 91 13.91 10.95 -5.64
N SER A 92 15.03 10.86 -6.36
CA SER A 92 16.37 10.53 -5.82
C SER A 92 17.07 11.64 -5.00
N ALA A 93 16.35 12.68 -4.58
CA ALA A 93 16.94 13.76 -3.80
C ALA A 93 17.19 13.29 -2.35
N PRO A 94 18.26 13.76 -1.67
CA PRO A 94 18.64 13.35 -0.32
C PRO A 94 17.71 13.89 0.78
N MET A 95 16.52 14.39 0.43
CA MET A 95 15.52 14.85 1.39
C MET A 95 14.58 13.68 1.72
N MET A 96 14.04 13.67 2.95
CA MET A 96 13.09 12.66 3.40
C MET A 96 11.98 12.45 2.36
N GLN A 97 11.87 11.22 1.89
CA GLN A 97 10.81 10.79 1.00
C GLN A 97 9.66 10.27 1.86
N HIS A 98 8.49 10.88 1.75
CA HIS A 98 7.31 10.50 2.51
C HIS A 98 6.26 9.94 1.57
N VAL A 99 5.73 8.75 1.89
CA VAL A 99 4.51 8.23 1.29
C VAL A 99 3.40 8.45 2.32
N GLU A 100 2.56 9.44 2.06
CA GLU A 100 1.42 9.75 2.91
C GLU A 100 0.20 8.96 2.46
N LEU A 101 -0.30 8.09 3.34
CA LEU A 101 -1.52 7.32 3.14
C LEU A 101 -2.50 7.77 4.22
N GLN A 102 -3.58 8.44 3.84
CA GLN A 102 -4.64 8.86 4.75
C GLN A 102 -5.87 7.99 4.55
N GLY A 103 -6.23 7.22 5.57
CA GLY A 103 -7.55 6.60 5.65
C GLY A 103 -8.56 7.64 6.12
N ASN A 104 -9.47 8.10 5.26
CA ASN A 104 -10.56 9.01 5.65
C ASN A 104 -11.64 8.25 6.46
N GLY A 105 -11.25 7.72 7.63
CA GLY A 105 -12.08 6.82 8.46
C GLY A 105 -12.05 5.34 8.05
N GLY A 106 -11.33 4.98 6.99
CA GLY A 106 -11.08 3.60 6.56
C GLY A 106 -9.72 3.06 7.01
N ASN A 107 -9.49 1.77 6.81
CA ASN A 107 -8.24 1.11 7.16
C ASN A 107 -7.20 1.24 6.04
N ILE A 108 -5.92 1.30 6.40
CA ILE A 108 -4.81 1.09 5.44
C ILE A 108 -4.41 -0.37 5.56
N LEU A 109 -4.60 -1.14 4.48
CA LEU A 109 -4.36 -2.57 4.46
C LEU A 109 -3.25 -2.92 3.47
N LEU A 110 -2.18 -3.53 3.97
CA LEU A 110 -1.14 -4.15 3.17
C LEU A 110 -1.27 -5.67 3.36
N GLN A 111 -1.76 -6.38 2.35
CA GLN A 111 -2.04 -7.81 2.44
C GLN A 111 -1.43 -8.55 1.25
N ASN A 112 -0.85 -9.73 1.50
CA ASN A 112 -0.34 -10.60 0.44
C ASN A 112 -1.43 -11.58 -0.05
N GLY A 113 -2.17 -11.20 -1.09
CA GLY A 113 -3.27 -11.98 -1.68
C GLY A 113 -4.60 -11.83 -0.95
N GLN A 114 -5.70 -12.36 -1.48
CA GLN A 114 -7.06 -12.19 -0.91
C GLN A 114 -7.53 -13.37 -0.04
N LEU A 115 -6.61 -14.25 0.39
CA LEU A 115 -6.97 -15.42 1.17
C LEU A 115 -7.22 -15.07 2.66
N PRO A 116 -8.16 -15.74 3.34
CA PRO A 116 -8.49 -15.46 4.76
C PRO A 116 -7.33 -15.59 5.75
N LEU A 117 -6.25 -16.30 5.38
CA LEU A 117 -5.08 -16.54 6.24
C LEU A 117 -3.83 -15.82 5.72
N ALA A 118 -3.99 -14.92 4.74
CA ALA A 118 -2.89 -14.16 4.17
C ALA A 118 -2.20 -13.29 5.24
N PRO A 119 -0.86 -13.16 5.16
CA PRO A 119 -0.15 -12.15 5.91
C PRO A 119 -0.69 -10.76 5.59
N LYS A 120 -0.99 -9.98 6.65
CA LYS A 120 -1.43 -8.59 6.51
C LYS A 120 -0.89 -7.66 7.59
N ILE A 121 -0.71 -6.40 7.21
CA ILE A 121 -0.52 -5.25 8.09
C ILE A 121 -1.73 -4.35 7.89
N GLU A 122 -2.45 -4.06 8.96
CA GLU A 122 -3.67 -3.27 8.94
C GLU A 122 -3.54 -2.11 9.92
N VAL A 123 -3.61 -0.88 9.42
CA VAL A 123 -3.71 0.32 10.24
C VAL A 123 -5.18 0.70 10.30
N THR A 124 -5.72 0.67 11.50
CA THR A 124 -7.10 1.04 11.84
C THR A 124 -7.08 2.36 12.61
N PRO A 125 -8.25 2.98 12.91
CA PRO A 125 -8.28 4.26 13.63
C PRO A 125 -7.60 4.27 15.00
N ASP A 126 -7.57 3.13 15.70
CA ASP A 126 -7.07 3.01 17.06
C ASP A 126 -5.94 1.98 17.23
N SER A 127 -5.60 1.23 16.18
CA SER A 127 -4.58 0.18 16.29
C SER A 127 -3.85 -0.13 15.00
N ILE A 128 -2.65 -0.71 15.15
CA ILE A 128 -1.87 -1.32 14.08
C ILE A 128 -1.81 -2.83 14.34
N VAL A 129 -2.26 -3.62 13.37
CA VAL A 129 -2.34 -5.08 13.46
C VAL A 129 -1.42 -5.73 12.43
N LEU A 130 -0.47 -6.54 12.90
CA LEU A 130 0.31 -7.45 12.06
C LEU A 130 -0.23 -8.86 12.28
N SER A 131 -0.66 -9.55 11.23
CA SER A 131 -1.29 -10.86 11.37
C SER A 131 -0.98 -11.85 10.26
N VAL A 132 -0.96 -13.13 10.63
CA VAL A 132 -0.90 -14.29 9.74
C VAL A 132 -1.82 -15.37 10.30
N GLY A 133 -2.98 -15.58 9.68
CA GLY A 133 -4.02 -16.47 10.21
C GLY A 133 -4.47 -16.09 11.63
N ALA A 134 -4.36 -17.02 12.58
CA ALA A 134 -4.73 -16.80 13.99
C ALA A 134 -3.68 -15.99 14.78
N ASN A 135 -2.48 -15.83 14.24
CA ASN A 135 -1.36 -15.21 14.92
C ASN A 135 -1.38 -13.69 14.70
N LYS A 136 -1.28 -12.91 15.77
CA LYS A 136 -1.42 -11.45 15.70
C LYS A 136 -0.49 -10.72 16.67
N ILE A 137 -0.01 -9.56 16.25
CA ILE A 137 0.58 -8.52 17.08
C ILE A 137 -0.28 -7.27 16.88
N THR A 138 -0.87 -6.76 17.95
CA THR A 138 -1.74 -5.58 17.94
C THR A 138 -1.10 -4.49 18.79
N ILE A 139 -0.79 -3.36 18.17
CA ILE A 139 -0.36 -2.14 18.85
C ILE A 139 -1.60 -1.27 18.99
N GLY A 140 -2.11 -1.13 20.20
CA GLY A 140 -3.29 -0.32 20.52
C GLY A 140 -2.94 0.86 21.44
N PRO A 141 -3.96 1.64 21.86
CA PRO A 141 -3.74 2.84 22.67
C PRO A 141 -3.20 2.53 24.08
N THR A 142 -3.42 1.31 24.57
CA THR A 142 -3.03 0.88 25.92
C THR A 142 -1.79 0.00 25.94
N GLY A 143 -1.20 -0.33 24.78
CA GLY A 143 0.00 -1.17 24.71
C GLY A 143 0.00 -2.16 23.55
N ILE A 144 0.83 -3.20 23.69
CA ILE A 144 1.05 -4.22 22.66
C ILE A 144 0.49 -5.56 23.13
N ALA A 145 -0.44 -6.14 22.37
CA ALA A 145 -0.97 -7.48 22.59
C ALA A 145 -0.43 -8.45 21.54
N ILE A 146 -0.01 -9.64 21.97
CA ILE A 146 0.51 -10.70 21.10
C ILE A 146 -0.31 -11.97 21.34
N SER A 147 -0.88 -12.55 20.28
CA SER A 147 -1.75 -13.74 20.36
C SER A 147 -1.36 -14.81 19.36
N GLY A 148 -1.48 -16.08 19.76
CA GLY A 148 -1.20 -17.25 18.90
C GLY A 148 0.29 -17.52 18.64
N LEU A 149 1.18 -16.63 19.10
CA LEU A 149 2.60 -16.68 18.83
C LEU A 149 3.40 -17.22 20.01
N GLU A 150 4.44 -17.99 19.72
CA GLU A 150 5.54 -18.24 20.65
C GLU A 150 6.43 -16.99 20.72
N ILE A 151 6.68 -16.48 21.93
CA ILE A 151 7.52 -15.29 22.14
C ILE A 151 8.86 -15.73 22.75
N LYS A 152 9.96 -15.49 22.03
CA LYS A 152 11.33 -15.73 22.51
C LYS A 152 12.09 -14.40 22.61
N ALA A 153 12.48 -14.04 23.82
CA ALA A 153 13.36 -12.90 24.07
C ALA A 153 14.77 -13.40 24.39
N LYS A 154 15.75 -13.06 23.54
CA LYS A 154 17.18 -13.34 23.78
C LYS A 154 17.91 -12.01 23.90
N ALA A 155 18.45 -11.72 25.08
CA ALA A 155 19.28 -10.55 25.33
C ALA A 155 20.73 -10.96 25.55
N ALA A 156 21.67 -10.15 25.07
CA ALA A 156 23.10 -10.34 25.33
C ALA A 156 23.49 -9.95 26.77
N ALA A 157 22.79 -8.98 27.35
CA ALA A 157 23.09 -8.45 28.68
C ALA A 157 21.94 -8.69 29.68
N ALA A 158 20.77 -8.08 29.46
CA ALA A 158 19.63 -8.18 30.36
C ALA A 158 18.28 -8.01 29.64
N VAL A 159 17.23 -8.56 30.24
CA VAL A 159 15.82 -8.26 29.94
C VAL A 159 15.22 -7.67 31.21
N ASN A 160 14.77 -6.42 31.14
CA ASN A 160 14.09 -5.74 32.26
C ASN A 160 12.60 -5.67 31.96
N VAL A 161 11.76 -6.01 32.94
CA VAL A 161 10.30 -5.89 32.85
C VAL A 161 9.86 -4.99 34.00
N GLU A 162 9.36 -3.80 33.66
CA GLU A 162 8.99 -2.77 34.62
C GLU A 162 7.49 -2.45 34.50
N GLY A 163 6.85 -2.26 35.64
CA GLY A 163 5.42 -1.95 35.73
C GLY A 163 5.01 -1.79 37.19
N LEU A 164 3.91 -1.07 37.42
CA LEU A 164 3.27 -0.98 38.74
C LEU A 164 2.85 -2.37 39.24
N GLU A 165 2.35 -3.19 38.32
CA GLU A 165 2.02 -4.59 38.53
C GLU A 165 2.42 -5.39 37.28
N THR A 166 3.19 -6.45 37.47
CA THR A 166 3.56 -7.39 36.40
C THR A 166 3.06 -8.77 36.77
N THR A 167 2.15 -9.33 35.97
CA THR A 167 1.61 -10.67 36.19
C THR A 167 2.13 -11.63 35.13
N ILE A 168 2.65 -12.78 35.54
CA ILE A 168 2.99 -13.89 34.65
C ILE A 168 2.00 -15.02 34.91
N LYS A 169 1.11 -15.29 33.94
CA LYS A 169 0.18 -16.43 33.96
C LYS A 169 0.63 -17.44 32.92
N ALA A 170 1.02 -18.63 33.35
CA ALA A 170 1.34 -19.73 32.43
C ALA A 170 0.18 -20.74 32.40
N GLY A 171 -0.15 -21.23 31.20
CA GLY A 171 -1.27 -22.17 31.03
C GLY A 171 -0.99 -23.57 31.58
N VAL A 172 0.27 -24.02 31.54
CA VAL A 172 0.68 -25.36 32.01
C VAL A 172 1.74 -25.26 33.11
N ALA A 173 2.85 -24.59 32.82
CA ALA A 173 3.95 -24.41 33.77
C ALA A 173 4.68 -23.09 33.51
N ALA A 174 5.09 -22.42 34.58
CA ALA A 174 6.06 -21.33 34.54
C ALA A 174 7.38 -21.82 35.12
N THR A 175 8.44 -21.85 34.32
CA THR A 175 9.76 -22.30 34.75
C THR A 175 10.71 -21.11 34.80
N LEU A 176 11.37 -20.91 35.93
CA LEU A 176 12.43 -19.93 36.10
C LEU A 176 13.76 -20.68 36.23
N GLN A 177 14.61 -20.58 35.22
CA GLN A 177 15.97 -21.14 35.24
C GLN A 177 16.98 -20.00 35.15
N ALA A 178 17.98 -20.02 36.02
CA ALA A 178 19.08 -19.07 36.01
C ALA A 178 20.41 -19.82 35.97
N GLY A 179 21.38 -19.30 35.22
CA GLY A 179 22.69 -19.93 35.08
C GLY A 179 23.57 -19.86 36.33
N ALA A 180 23.44 -18.78 37.12
CA ALA A 180 24.25 -18.57 38.33
C ALA A 180 23.41 -18.40 39.60
N SER A 181 22.45 -17.46 39.60
CA SER A 181 21.57 -17.25 40.75
C SER A 181 20.24 -16.62 40.34
N THR A 182 19.23 -16.83 41.16
CA THR A 182 17.92 -16.17 41.07
C THR A 182 17.67 -15.41 42.36
N THR A 183 17.25 -14.16 42.28
CA THR A 183 16.86 -13.36 43.46
C THR A 183 15.42 -12.89 43.29
N ILE A 184 14.58 -13.16 44.29
CA ILE A 184 13.21 -12.65 44.37
C ILE A 184 13.14 -11.74 45.59
N LYS A 185 12.85 -10.45 45.39
CA LYS A 185 12.65 -9.47 46.47
C LYS A 185 11.20 -9.01 46.44
N GLY A 186 10.48 -9.20 47.53
CA GLY A 186 9.09 -8.75 47.68
C GLY A 186 8.72 -8.68 49.15
N GLY A 187 7.71 -7.87 49.49
CA GLY A 187 7.22 -7.76 50.87
C GLY A 187 6.65 -9.08 51.40
N ILE A 188 5.98 -9.84 50.53
CA ILE A 188 5.44 -11.18 50.80
C ILE A 188 5.73 -12.06 49.58
N VAL A 189 6.27 -13.26 49.81
CA VAL A 189 6.44 -14.30 48.80
C VAL A 189 5.61 -15.50 49.23
N MET A 190 4.61 -15.87 48.43
CA MET A 190 3.78 -17.05 48.64
C MET A 190 4.07 -18.06 47.53
N ILE A 191 4.42 -19.29 47.92
CA ILE A 191 4.66 -20.41 47.02
C ILE A 191 3.66 -21.49 47.45
N ASN A 192 2.77 -21.87 46.54
CA ASN A 192 1.79 -22.93 46.75
C ASN A 192 2.22 -24.20 46.03
#